data_AF-A0A1E4IXK3-F1
#
_entry.id   AF-A0A1E4IXK3-F1
#
_cell.length_a   1.000
_cell.length_b   1.000
_cell.length_c   1.000
_cell.angle_alpha   90.00
_cell.angle_beta   90.00
_cell.angle_gamma   90.00
#
_symmetry.space_group_name_H-M   'P 1'
#
loop_
_entity.id
_entity.type
_entity.pdbx_description
1 polymer ?
#
loop_
_entity_poly.entity_id
_entity_poly.type
_entity_poly.pdbx_seq_one_letter_code
_entity_poly.pdbx_strand_id
1 'polypeptide(L)'
;MQPLSSTTVSIQRDTRAWQFQTWASFAIAVFLCATGLSWLPGQALDRAFMVMGYVFCLSTAFMLAKFIRDGEQAAAGLSTGRDVPMWRMVVWGSFFTAMALTGWGLVRMEINDTYKAFLGVSWLFLISSAFTLAKTLRDRHEADMAEARLQGRRLARAEAAASSSTSASAE
;
A
#
# COMPACT_ATOMS: atom_id res chain seq x y z
N MET A 1 -6.95 12.22 46.12
CA MET A 1 -7.39 11.06 45.32
C MET A 1 -7.37 11.48 43.87
N GLN A 2 -6.30 11.13 43.13
CA GLN A 2 -6.17 11.46 41.69
C GLN A 2 -7.01 10.48 40.85
N PRO A 3 -7.66 10.96 39.78
CA PRO A 3 -8.62 10.19 38.99
C PRO A 3 -7.92 9.16 38.09
N LEU A 4 -8.47 7.95 38.03
CA LEU A 4 -8.09 6.94 37.03
C LEU A 4 -8.61 7.42 35.68
N SER A 5 -7.74 8.03 34.86
CA SER A 5 -8.02 8.33 33.48
C SER A 5 -8.28 7.04 32.71
N SER A 6 -9.56 6.73 32.49
CA SER A 6 -10.00 5.70 31.57
C SER A 6 -9.49 6.05 30.17
N THR A 7 -8.38 5.46 29.75
CA THR A 7 -7.91 5.52 28.36
C THR A 7 -8.89 4.73 27.50
N THR A 8 -9.98 5.36 27.09
CA THR A 8 -10.82 4.90 25.98
C THR A 8 -9.96 4.95 24.73
N VAL A 9 -9.38 3.82 24.36
CA VAL A 9 -8.74 3.62 23.06
C VAL A 9 -9.83 3.77 22.00
N SER A 10 -9.97 4.97 21.46
CA SER A 10 -10.84 5.22 20.31
C SER A 10 -10.21 4.55 19.10
N ILE A 11 -10.76 3.42 18.68
CA ILE A 11 -10.43 2.81 17.39
C ILE A 11 -10.98 3.74 16.32
N GLN A 12 -10.10 4.58 15.78
CA GLN A 12 -10.42 5.48 14.69
C GLN A 12 -10.63 4.64 13.42
N ARG A 13 -11.89 4.33 13.13
CA ARG A 13 -12.29 3.74 11.86
C ARG A 13 -12.03 4.78 10.77
N ASP A 14 -11.06 4.53 9.89
CA ASP A 14 -11.10 5.20 8.59
C ASP A 14 -12.40 4.81 7.90
N THR A 15 -13.27 5.80 7.71
CA THR A 15 -14.60 5.60 7.13
C THR A 15 -14.44 4.96 5.76
N ARG A 16 -15.22 3.92 5.47
CA ARG A 16 -15.22 3.22 4.15
C ARG A 16 -15.32 4.20 2.96
N ALA A 17 -15.90 5.39 3.18
CA ALA A 17 -15.95 6.50 2.23
C ALA A 17 -14.55 7.02 1.82
N TRP A 18 -13.62 7.19 2.75
CA TRP A 18 -12.24 7.65 2.44
C TRP A 18 -11.44 6.60 1.67
N GLN A 19 -11.68 5.33 1.99
CA GLN A 19 -11.08 4.22 1.26
C GLN A 19 -11.59 4.14 -0.19
N PHE A 20 -12.90 4.32 -0.38
CA PHE A 20 -13.52 4.37 -1.70
C PHE A 20 -12.99 5.55 -2.52
N GLN A 21 -12.78 6.70 -1.89
CA GLN A 21 -12.17 7.87 -2.51
C GLN A 21 -10.73 7.58 -2.99
N THR A 22 -9.90 6.95 -2.17
CA THR A 22 -8.52 6.59 -2.56
C THR A 22 -8.50 5.62 -3.73
N TRP A 23 -9.40 4.62 -3.70
CA TRP A 23 -9.53 3.65 -4.78
C TRP A 23 -10.01 4.31 -6.09
N ALA A 24 -10.95 5.25 -5.98
CA ALA A 24 -11.41 6.05 -7.11
C ALA A 24 -10.28 6.91 -7.70
N SER A 25 -9.47 7.58 -6.87
CA SER A 25 -8.31 8.37 -7.34
C SER A 25 -7.29 7.50 -8.06
N PHE A 26 -7.01 6.29 -7.55
CA PHE A 26 -6.13 5.34 -8.22
C PHE A 26 -6.70 4.86 -9.56
N ALA A 27 -7.98 4.51 -9.62
CA ALA A 27 -8.64 4.12 -10.85
C ALA A 27 -8.62 5.23 -11.91
N ILE A 28 -8.87 6.49 -11.49
CA ILE A 28 -8.76 7.66 -12.35
C ILE A 28 -7.33 7.85 -12.85
N ALA A 29 -6.31 7.67 -12.00
CA ALA A 29 -4.90 7.77 -12.42
C ALA A 29 -4.53 6.71 -13.47
N VAL A 30 -4.95 5.46 -13.26
CA VAL A 30 -4.74 4.37 -14.24
C VAL A 30 -5.46 4.69 -15.54
N PHE A 31 -6.69 5.18 -15.47
CA PHE A 31 -7.49 5.52 -16.65
C PHE A 31 -6.89 6.68 -17.44
N LEU A 32 -6.43 7.74 -16.77
CA LEU A 32 -5.74 8.88 -17.38
C LEU A 32 -4.43 8.45 -18.06
N CYS A 33 -3.64 7.60 -17.41
CA CYS A 33 -2.44 7.03 -18.03
C CYS A 33 -2.80 6.15 -19.24
N ALA A 34 -3.76 5.24 -19.12
CA ALA A 34 -4.17 4.37 -20.22
C ALA A 34 -4.71 5.16 -21.43
N THR A 35 -5.49 6.21 -21.17
CA THR A 35 -6.01 7.12 -22.20
C THR A 35 -4.90 7.96 -22.81
N GLY A 36 -3.99 8.47 -21.99
CA GLY A 36 -2.78 9.18 -22.46
C GLY A 36 -1.93 8.32 -23.37
N LEU A 37 -1.74 7.03 -23.03
CA LEU A 37 -0.97 6.08 -23.84
C LEU A 37 -1.70 5.64 -25.12
N SER A 38 -3.03 5.51 -25.09
CA SER A 38 -3.82 5.10 -26.26
C SER A 38 -3.89 6.18 -27.35
N TRP A 39 -3.87 7.46 -26.96
CA TRP A 39 -3.93 8.61 -27.86
C TRP A 39 -2.57 9.10 -28.39
N LEU A 40 -1.46 8.42 -28.06
CA LEU A 40 -0.15 8.80 -28.62
C LEU A 40 -0.14 8.69 -30.15
N PRO A 41 0.29 9.70 -30.92
CA PRO A 41 0.69 9.53 -32.31
C PRO A 41 2.17 9.10 -32.36
N GLY A 42 2.44 7.80 -32.19
CA GLY A 42 3.80 7.23 -32.27
C GLY A 42 3.82 5.79 -32.80
N GLN A 43 4.99 5.20 -33.04
CA GLN A 43 5.06 3.80 -33.49
C GLN A 43 4.46 2.87 -32.42
N ALA A 44 3.75 1.82 -32.85
CA ALA A 44 3.11 0.88 -31.92
C ALA A 44 4.12 0.24 -30.95
N LEU A 45 5.37 0.09 -31.39
CA LEU A 45 6.46 -0.47 -30.60
C LEU A 45 6.85 0.42 -29.42
N ASP A 46 6.96 1.74 -29.63
CA ASP A 46 7.28 2.69 -28.56
C ASP A 46 6.15 2.79 -27.52
N ARG A 47 4.89 2.76 -27.99
CA ARG A 47 3.72 2.74 -27.11
C ARG A 47 3.69 1.47 -26.26
N ALA A 48 3.91 0.31 -26.87
CA ALA A 48 3.94 -0.97 -26.16
C ALA A 48 5.07 -1.02 -25.13
N PHE A 49 6.27 -0.56 -25.50
CA PHE A 49 7.39 -0.43 -24.58
C PHE A 49 7.04 0.47 -23.38
N MET A 50 6.34 1.58 -23.63
CA MET A 50 5.86 2.48 -22.57
C MET A 50 4.83 1.85 -21.64
N VAL A 51 3.84 1.13 -22.17
CA VAL A 51 2.85 0.41 -21.35
C VAL A 51 3.57 -0.57 -20.43
N MET A 52 4.50 -1.37 -20.97
CA MET A 52 5.27 -2.33 -20.19
C MET A 52 6.12 -1.65 -19.11
N GLY A 53 6.76 -0.52 -19.43
CA GLY A 53 7.53 0.28 -18.46
C GLY A 53 6.67 0.85 -17.33
N TYR A 54 5.48 1.37 -17.63
CA TYR A 54 4.54 1.88 -16.61
C TYR A 54 4.03 0.75 -15.70
N VAL A 55 3.66 -0.40 -16.27
CA VAL A 55 3.21 -1.58 -15.50
C VAL A 55 4.33 -2.14 -14.62
N PHE A 56 5.56 -2.19 -15.15
CA PHE A 56 6.73 -2.62 -14.39
C PHE A 56 7.05 -1.65 -13.25
N CYS A 57 6.99 -0.35 -13.50
CA CYS A 57 7.18 0.69 -12.48
C CYS A 57 6.10 0.61 -11.40
N LEU A 58 4.84 0.40 -11.78
CA LEU A 58 3.73 0.21 -10.86
C LEU A 58 3.92 -1.04 -9.98
N SER A 59 4.32 -2.16 -10.59
CA SER A 59 4.64 -3.41 -9.86
C SER A 59 5.76 -3.20 -8.85
N THR A 60 6.81 -2.47 -9.23
CA THR A 60 7.95 -2.19 -8.35
C THR A 60 7.56 -1.23 -7.21
N ALA A 61 6.66 -0.27 -7.45
CA ALA A 61 6.13 0.60 -6.39
C ALA A 61 5.36 -0.21 -5.33
N PHE A 62 4.52 -1.16 -5.75
CA PHE A 62 3.84 -2.07 -4.83
C PHE A 62 4.81 -2.98 -4.08
N MET A 63 5.85 -3.49 -4.76
CA MET A 63 6.87 -4.32 -4.15
C MET A 63 7.65 -3.55 -3.07
N LEU A 64 8.01 -2.30 -3.33
CA LEU A 64 8.64 -1.40 -2.36
C LEU A 64 7.72 -1.14 -1.15
N ALA A 65 6.44 -0.88 -1.38
CA ALA A 65 5.48 -0.67 -0.31
C ALA A 65 5.32 -1.93 0.58
N LYS A 66 5.25 -3.11 -0.04
CA LYS A 66 5.23 -4.40 0.67
C LYS A 66 6.52 -4.62 1.45
N PHE A 67 7.66 -4.30 0.87
CA PHE A 67 8.96 -4.46 1.52
C PHE A 67 9.12 -3.56 2.75
N ILE A 68 8.71 -2.28 2.66
CA ILE A 68 8.73 -1.36 3.82
C ILE A 68 7.88 -1.93 4.96
N ARG A 69 6.71 -2.49 4.64
CA ARG A 69 5.84 -3.18 5.62
C ARG A 69 6.52 -4.39 6.24
N ASP A 70 7.12 -5.25 5.42
CA ASP A 70 7.80 -6.46 5.90
C ASP A 70 9.03 -6.08 6.78
N GLY A 71 9.65 -4.92 6.53
CA GLY A 71 10.71 -4.33 7.37
C GLY A 71 10.23 -3.79 8.72
N GLU A 72 9.06 -3.16 8.80
CA GLU A 72 8.48 -2.71 10.08
C GLU A 72 8.02 -3.89 10.95
N GLN A 73 7.49 -4.96 10.35
CA GLN A 73 7.12 -6.19 11.07
C GLN A 73 8.34 -6.95 11.63
N ALA A 74 9.46 -6.91 10.90
CA ALA A 74 10.73 -7.45 11.38
C ALA A 74 11.32 -6.62 12.54
N ALA A 75 11.21 -5.29 12.49
CA ALA A 75 11.63 -4.39 13.56
C ALA A 75 10.77 -4.53 14.85
N ALA A 76 9.51 -4.92 14.72
CA ALA A 76 8.59 -5.18 15.84
C ALA A 76 8.85 -6.51 16.60
N GLY A 77 9.93 -7.23 16.28
CA GLY A 77 10.45 -8.33 17.12
C GLY A 77 9.95 -9.75 16.79
N LEU A 78 9.31 -9.97 15.64
CA LEU A 78 8.81 -11.31 15.25
C LEU A 78 9.80 -12.13 14.38
N SER A 79 10.87 -11.52 13.85
CA SER A 79 11.88 -12.24 13.06
C SER A 79 13.32 -11.87 13.48
N THR A 80 13.90 -12.72 14.32
CA THR A 80 15.33 -12.69 14.61
C THR A 80 16.10 -13.23 13.41
N GLY A 81 16.73 -12.34 12.63
CA GLY A 81 17.92 -12.69 11.86
C GLY A 81 17.89 -12.37 10.37
N ARG A 82 18.98 -11.71 9.96
CA ARG A 82 19.66 -11.72 8.65
C ARG A 82 19.42 -10.49 7.74
N ASP A 83 20.41 -9.59 7.80
CA ASP A 83 20.89 -8.74 6.69
C ASP A 83 19.91 -7.78 5.99
N VAL A 84 19.04 -7.11 6.75
CA VAL A 84 18.13 -6.07 6.20
C VAL A 84 18.79 -4.86 5.51
N PRO A 85 20.01 -4.36 5.83
CA PRO A 85 20.52 -3.18 5.17
C PRO A 85 20.91 -3.42 3.70
N MET A 86 21.46 -4.59 3.36
CA MET A 86 21.89 -4.90 1.98
C MET A 86 20.69 -5.18 1.07
N TRP A 87 19.71 -5.97 1.53
CA TRP A 87 18.51 -6.23 0.74
C TRP A 87 17.66 -4.97 0.53
N ARG A 88 17.66 -4.03 1.51
CA ARG A 88 17.01 -2.73 1.36
C ARG A 88 17.57 -1.90 0.22
N MET A 89 18.88 -1.94 0.00
CA MET A 89 19.51 -1.25 -1.15
C MET A 89 19.08 -1.87 -2.48
N VAL A 90 18.89 -3.19 -2.54
CA VAL A 90 18.43 -3.87 -3.76
C VAL A 90 17.02 -3.45 -4.15
N VAL A 91 16.09 -3.38 -3.18
CA VAL A 91 14.69 -3.00 -3.46
C VAL A 91 14.55 -1.52 -3.80
N TRP A 92 15.27 -0.64 -3.09
CA TRP A 92 15.31 0.77 -3.45
C TRP A 92 16.00 0.98 -4.81
N GLY A 93 17.07 0.22 -5.07
CA GLY A 93 17.79 0.22 -6.34
C GLY A 93 16.88 -0.18 -7.50
N SER A 94 16.09 -1.24 -7.37
CA SER A 94 15.16 -1.68 -8.42
C SER A 94 14.05 -0.67 -8.68
N PHE A 95 13.51 -0.03 -7.63
CA PHE A 95 12.51 1.03 -7.77
C PHE A 95 13.06 2.26 -8.51
N PHE A 96 14.21 2.77 -8.10
CA PHE A 96 14.84 3.90 -8.80
C PHE A 96 15.26 3.52 -10.22
N THR A 97 15.74 2.30 -10.44
CA THR A 97 16.07 1.81 -11.77
C THR A 97 14.84 1.77 -12.67
N ALA A 98 13.69 1.30 -12.15
CA ALA A 98 12.42 1.31 -12.87
C ALA A 98 11.97 2.75 -13.18
N MET A 99 12.05 3.66 -12.21
CA MET A 99 11.72 5.07 -12.42
C MET A 99 12.62 5.73 -13.46
N ALA A 100 13.93 5.47 -13.42
CA ALA A 100 14.90 5.98 -14.35
C ALA A 100 14.66 5.44 -15.77
N LEU A 101 14.38 4.13 -15.91
CA LEU A 101 14.08 3.52 -17.21
C LEU A 101 12.80 4.09 -17.84
N THR A 102 11.73 4.25 -17.05
CA THR A 102 10.47 4.83 -17.55
C THR A 102 10.64 6.30 -17.89
N GLY A 103 11.32 7.09 -17.04
CA GLY A 103 11.62 8.50 -17.32
C GLY A 103 12.52 8.67 -18.55
N TRP A 104 13.56 7.84 -18.67
CA TRP A 104 14.46 7.83 -19.83
C TRP A 104 13.72 7.49 -21.12
N GLY A 105 12.88 6.45 -21.09
CA GLY A 105 12.01 6.10 -22.21
C GLY A 105 11.10 7.25 -22.64
N LEU A 106 10.61 8.04 -21.67
CA LEU A 106 9.72 9.17 -21.93
C LEU A 106 10.46 10.33 -22.60
N VAL A 107 11.68 10.62 -22.15
CA VAL A 107 12.53 11.67 -22.74
C VAL A 107 12.98 11.30 -24.14
N ARG A 108 13.30 10.02 -24.39
CA ARG A 108 13.78 9.53 -25.69
C ARG A 108 12.76 9.59 -26.83
N MET A 109 11.48 9.75 -26.51
CA MET A 109 10.39 9.74 -27.49
C MET A 109 10.27 11.08 -28.21
N GLU A 110 10.40 11.14 -29.54
CA GLU A 110 10.17 12.37 -30.32
C GLU A 110 8.66 12.60 -30.50
N ILE A 111 8.01 13.10 -29.45
CA ILE A 111 6.60 13.52 -29.45
C ILE A 111 6.52 14.98 -28.96
N ASN A 112 5.46 15.67 -29.36
CA ASN A 112 5.11 17.02 -28.89
C ASN A 112 5.31 17.17 -27.36
N ASP A 113 6.02 18.21 -26.95
CA ASP A 113 6.41 18.43 -25.55
C ASP A 113 5.22 18.45 -24.57
N THR A 114 4.06 18.93 -25.03
CA THR A 114 2.83 18.95 -24.25
C THR A 114 2.35 17.55 -23.84
N TYR A 115 2.45 16.56 -24.73
CA TYR A 115 2.06 15.18 -24.42
C TYR A 115 3.07 14.51 -23.47
N LYS A 116 4.36 14.79 -23.65
CA LYS A 116 5.42 14.32 -22.72
C LYS A 116 5.17 14.82 -21.31
N ALA A 117 4.86 16.11 -21.16
CA ALA A 117 4.55 16.71 -19.86
C ALA A 117 3.29 16.06 -19.24
N PHE A 118 2.21 15.90 -20.02
CA PHE A 118 0.99 15.24 -19.55
C PHE A 118 1.24 13.79 -19.08
N LEU A 119 1.99 13.01 -19.84
CA LEU A 119 2.33 11.63 -19.49
C LEU A 119 3.23 11.53 -18.26
N GLY A 120 4.18 12.45 -18.13
CA GLY A 120 5.06 12.55 -16.97
C GLY A 120 4.29 12.88 -15.69
N VAL A 121 3.39 13.86 -15.73
CA VAL A 121 2.54 14.21 -14.59
C VAL A 121 1.59 13.06 -14.24
N SER A 122 0.95 12.46 -15.25
CA SER A 122 0.04 11.33 -15.04
C SER A 122 0.75 10.12 -14.44
N TRP A 123 1.98 9.85 -14.86
CA TRP A 123 2.84 8.81 -14.29
C TRP A 123 3.18 9.06 -12.82
N LEU A 124 3.65 10.26 -12.49
CA LEU A 124 3.96 10.63 -11.10
C LEU A 124 2.71 10.55 -10.23
N PHE A 125 1.56 11.00 -10.74
CA PHE A 125 0.27 10.90 -10.06
C PHE A 125 -0.17 9.44 -9.85
N LEU A 126 0.07 8.57 -10.85
CA LEU A 126 -0.19 7.14 -10.75
C LEU A 126 0.67 6.49 -9.66
N ILE A 127 1.96 6.80 -9.59
CA ILE A 127 2.86 6.27 -8.55
C ILE A 127 2.45 6.75 -7.17
N SER A 128 2.13 8.04 -7.01
CA SER A 128 1.61 8.58 -5.75
C SER A 128 0.33 7.87 -5.33
N SER A 129 -0.61 7.68 -6.25
CA SER A 129 -1.88 6.99 -5.98
C SER A 129 -1.68 5.51 -5.65
N ALA A 130 -0.69 4.85 -6.27
CA ALA A 130 -0.32 3.47 -5.95
C ALA A 130 0.21 3.34 -4.52
N PHE A 131 1.05 4.27 -4.08
CA PHE A 131 1.52 4.31 -2.69
C PHE A 131 0.40 4.62 -1.71
N THR A 132 -0.53 5.52 -2.06
CA THR A 132 -1.72 5.79 -1.24
C THR A 132 -2.57 4.53 -1.12
N LEU A 133 -2.85 3.84 -2.22
CA LEU A 133 -3.59 2.58 -2.22
C LEU A 133 -2.89 1.50 -1.39
N ALA A 134 -1.57 1.37 -1.51
CA ALA A 134 -0.80 0.41 -0.73
C ALA A 134 -0.87 0.70 0.78
N LYS A 135 -0.83 1.98 1.17
CA LYS A 135 -1.05 2.39 2.57
C LYS A 135 -2.47 2.06 3.03
N THR A 136 -3.49 2.47 2.29
CA THR A 136 -4.89 2.19 2.66
C THR A 136 -5.16 0.69 2.77
N LEU A 137 -4.58 -0.14 1.90
CA LEU A 137 -4.70 -1.59 1.98
C LEU A 137 -3.98 -2.17 3.20
N ARG A 138 -2.84 -1.57 3.58
CA ARG A 138 -2.13 -1.90 4.82
C ARG A 138 -2.96 -1.54 6.05
N ASP A 139 -3.50 -0.33 6.10
CA ASP A 139 -4.31 0.15 7.22
C ASP A 139 -5.54 -0.75 7.44
N ARG A 140 -6.12 -1.28 6.35
CA ARG A 140 -7.18 -2.29 6.41
C ARG A 140 -6.72 -3.60 7.04
N HIS A 141 -5.57 -4.12 6.62
CA HIS A 141 -5.06 -5.38 7.15
C HIS A 141 -4.70 -5.29 8.64
N GLU A 142 -4.16 -4.15 9.08
CA GLU A 142 -3.89 -3.88 10.49
C GLU A 142 -5.17 -3.75 11.32
N ALA A 143 -6.20 -3.07 10.79
CA ALA A 143 -7.51 -2.98 11.43
C ALA A 143 -8.19 -4.36 11.56
N ASP A 144 -8.18 -5.18 10.51
CA ASP A 144 -8.77 -6.53 10.53
C ASP A 144 -8.05 -7.43 11.56
N MET A 145 -6.71 -7.37 11.64
CA MET A 145 -5.94 -8.10 12.67
C MET A 145 -6.24 -7.63 14.10
N ALA A 146 -6.43 -6.32 14.30
CA ALA A 146 -6.80 -5.78 15.61
C ALA A 146 -8.21 -6.24 16.03
N GLU A 147 -9.17 -6.25 15.11
CA GLU A 147 -10.52 -6.76 15.35
C GLU A 147 -10.49 -8.27 15.71
N ALA A 148 -9.72 -9.08 14.98
CA ALA A 148 -9.57 -10.51 15.28
C ALA A 148 -8.98 -10.77 16.68
N ARG A 149 -7.97 -10.00 17.11
CA ARG A 149 -7.39 -10.09 18.46
C ARG A 149 -8.41 -9.70 19.54
N LEU A 150 -9.24 -8.69 19.31
CA LEU A 150 -10.27 -8.27 20.24
C LEU A 150 -11.40 -9.31 20.35
N GLN A 151 -11.81 -9.90 19.23
CA GLN A 151 -12.79 -11.00 19.22
C GLN A 151 -12.27 -12.22 20.00
N GLY A 152 -11.02 -12.63 19.78
CA GLY A 152 -10.40 -13.71 20.55
C GLY A 152 -10.34 -13.43 22.06
N ARG A 153 -10.01 -12.19 22.46
CA ARG A 153 -10.03 -11.77 23.88
C ARG A 153 -11.43 -11.75 24.49
N ARG A 154 -12.46 -11.42 23.70
CA ARG A 154 -13.87 -11.45 24.15
C ARG A 154 -14.35 -12.88 24.35
N LEU A 155 -14.03 -13.78 23.42
CA LEU A 155 -14.36 -15.21 23.51
C LEU A 155 -13.68 -15.86 24.71
N ALA A 156 -12.37 -15.65 24.90
CA ALA A 156 -11.64 -16.19 26.05
C ALA A 156 -12.18 -15.67 27.41
N ARG A 157 -12.64 -14.41 27.48
CA ARG A 157 -13.30 -13.87 28.67
C ARG A 157 -14.67 -14.47 28.92
N ALA A 158 -15.45 -14.73 27.86
CA ALA A 158 -16.76 -15.35 27.98
C ALA A 158 -16.65 -16.82 28.42
N GLU A 159 -15.68 -17.56 27.89
CA GLU A 159 -15.37 -18.94 28.32
C GLU A 159 -14.89 -18.99 29.77
N ALA A 160 -14.00 -18.06 30.18
CA ALA A 160 -13.57 -17.96 31.58
C ALA A 160 -14.74 -17.66 32.53
N ALA A 161 -15.64 -16.74 32.16
CA ALA A 161 -16.84 -16.43 32.94
C ALA A 161 -17.79 -17.65 33.04
N ALA A 162 -18.01 -18.37 31.93
CA ALA A 162 -18.84 -19.58 31.92
C ALA A 162 -18.25 -20.67 32.82
N SER A 163 -16.94 -20.93 32.72
CA SER A 163 -16.26 -21.93 33.57
C SER A 163 -16.36 -21.63 35.06
N SER A 164 -16.28 -20.34 35.46
CA SER A 164 -16.42 -19.91 36.85
C SER A 164 -17.84 -20.07 37.42
N SER A 165 -18.86 -19.96 36.55
CA SER A 165 -20.26 -20.14 36.95
C SER A 165 -20.63 -21.62 37.14
N THR A 166 -20.02 -22.51 36.36
CA THR A 166 -20.23 -23.96 36.46
C THR A 166 -19.60 -24.54 37.72
N SER A 167 -18.42 -24.07 38.14
CA SER A 167 -17.79 -24.52 39.39
C SER A 167 -18.57 -24.07 40.63
N ALA A 168 -19.15 -22.87 40.61
CA ALA A 168 -19.92 -22.33 41.73
C ALA A 168 -21.31 -22.97 41.93
N SER A 169 -21.79 -23.77 40.96
CA SER A 169 -23.08 -24.48 41.02
C SER A 169 -22.94 -25.95 41.42
N ALA A 170 -21.70 -26.43 41.56
CA ALA A 170 -21.37 -27.82 41.91
C ALA A 170 -20.95 -27.99 43.39
N GLU A 171 -20.80 -26.89 44.12
CA GLU A 171 -20.70 -26.82 45.59
C GLU A 171 -22.06 -26.47 46.19
#